data_AF-A0A4Q3W041-F1
#
_entry.id   AF-A0A4Q3W041-F1
#
_cell.length_a   1.000
_cell.length_b   1.000
_cell.length_c   1.000
_cell.angle_alpha   90.00
_cell.angle_beta   90.00
_cell.angle_gamma   90.00
#
_symmetry.space_group_name_H-M   'P 1'
#
loop_
_entity.id
_entity.type
_entity.pdbx_description
1 polymer ?
#
loop_
_entity_poly.entity_id
_entity_poly.type
_entity_poly.pdbx_seq_one_letter_code
_entity_poly.pdbx_strand_id
1 'polypeptide(L)'
;MEPGDSKQHPPDLRGPRRGNELKNFRRHCHAAFTLIELLTVIAISAILMTIILIPLFQSFNLTRQALALADAQDKGRELTERISREMSEAVAIREGGRILTTFRATPDTPISGNATIIRIPPVSVGANGGRFLNPRPADVEVVLPFSKIDIVKAARGEDSIDPANPGQYRDPVTGKIDPTLTSPKGQVKVSIAPGQTMVRWFVALRDPFGLYNNPYDGLLMGRNGERDNLYVLYRAEVTPRRWTSVTLDTGGTAMRYVTDTRYFESVEPTIGVDSTGRRVGPVPKLDDPRFMLGNDGASADVDEKNRRVNNWLRKSIVQTELSRYDMIQTLYDLQSRRVRHDNNGIPTVLPLVQFRPGHVGSDPAKGMMA
;
A
#
# COMPACT_ATOMS: atom_id res chain seq x y z
N MET A 1 -87.24 -22.37 -28.32
CA MET A 1 -86.71 -23.74 -28.37
C MET A 1 -85.84 -23.91 -27.14
N GLU A 2 -86.44 -24.05 -25.95
CA GLU A 2 -86.88 -25.31 -25.31
C GLU A 2 -85.75 -26.32 -25.09
N PRO A 3 -85.79 -27.17 -24.03
CA PRO A 3 -86.17 -26.93 -22.62
C PRO A 3 -85.08 -27.52 -21.66
N GLY A 4 -84.97 -27.10 -20.40
CA GLY A 4 -85.62 -27.76 -19.26
C GLY A 4 -84.86 -28.99 -18.74
N ASP A 5 -84.19 -28.88 -17.58
CA ASP A 5 -84.21 -29.99 -16.61
C ASP A 5 -83.92 -29.50 -15.18
N SER A 6 -84.96 -29.54 -14.37
CA SER A 6 -85.00 -29.25 -12.95
C SER A 6 -84.71 -30.53 -12.16
N LYS A 7 -83.54 -30.63 -11.52
CA LYS A 7 -83.26 -31.70 -10.54
C LYS A 7 -83.31 -31.17 -9.12
N GLN A 8 -84.49 -31.39 -8.56
CA GLN A 8 -84.87 -31.64 -7.16
C GLN A 8 -83.73 -31.60 -6.14
N HIS A 9 -83.85 -30.67 -5.19
CA HIS A 9 -83.18 -30.69 -3.90
C HIS A 9 -83.66 -31.89 -3.06
N PRO A 10 -82.77 -32.66 -2.42
CA PRO A 10 -83.17 -33.61 -1.39
C PRO A 10 -83.59 -32.86 -0.11
N PRO A 11 -84.62 -33.33 0.60
CA PRO A 11 -85.12 -32.71 1.82
C PRO A 11 -84.13 -32.90 2.98
N ASP A 12 -83.85 -31.79 3.63
CA ASP A 12 -83.63 -31.62 5.07
C ASP A 12 -83.27 -32.90 5.87
N LEU A 13 -81.97 -33.19 5.96
CA LEU A 13 -81.41 -34.09 6.98
C LEU A 13 -81.01 -33.29 8.23
N ARG A 14 -81.95 -32.51 8.78
CA ARG A 14 -81.87 -32.01 10.17
C ARG A 14 -82.41 -33.06 11.12
N GLY A 15 -81.68 -34.17 11.24
CA GLY A 15 -81.76 -34.99 12.45
C GLY A 15 -81.10 -34.24 13.61
N PRO A 16 -81.67 -34.26 14.83
CA PRO A 16 -81.06 -33.64 15.99
C PRO A 16 -79.76 -34.38 16.31
N ARG A 17 -78.62 -33.85 15.82
CA ARG A 17 -77.29 -34.34 16.20
C ARG A 17 -77.14 -34.15 17.71
N ARG A 18 -77.25 -35.27 18.42
CA ARG A 18 -76.96 -35.46 19.85
C ARG A 18 -75.75 -34.62 20.26
N GLY A 19 -75.97 -33.69 21.18
CA GLY A 19 -74.96 -32.76 21.74
C GLY A 19 -73.86 -33.41 22.60
N ASN A 20 -73.57 -34.70 22.41
CA ASN A 20 -72.57 -35.43 23.19
C ASN A 20 -71.27 -35.73 22.43
N GLU A 21 -71.23 -35.60 21.09
CA GLU A 21 -69.97 -35.80 20.35
C GLU A 21 -69.10 -34.53 20.23
N LEU A 22 -69.68 -33.33 20.31
CA LEU A 22 -68.92 -32.07 20.30
C LEU A 22 -68.20 -31.75 21.62
N LYS A 23 -68.47 -32.51 22.70
CA LYS A 23 -67.78 -32.33 23.99
C LYS A 23 -66.40 -32.99 24.04
N ASN A 24 -66.11 -33.96 23.17
CA ASN A 24 -64.82 -34.67 23.19
C ASN A 24 -63.77 -34.07 22.26
N PHE A 25 -64.16 -33.29 21.24
CA PHE A 25 -63.19 -32.55 20.41
C PHE A 25 -62.64 -31.27 21.06
N ARG A 26 -63.31 -30.74 22.09
CA ARG A 26 -62.87 -29.55 22.83
C ARG A 26 -61.99 -29.84 24.06
N ARG A 27 -61.67 -31.10 24.35
CA ARG A 27 -60.80 -31.47 25.48
C ARG A 27 -59.33 -31.69 25.13
N HIS A 28 -58.96 -31.56 23.86
CA HIS A 28 -57.57 -31.76 23.40
C HIS A 28 -56.90 -30.46 22.91
N CYS A 29 -57.49 -29.29 23.13
CA CYS A 29 -56.86 -28.02 22.82
C CYS A 29 -56.84 -27.15 24.08
N HIS A 30 -55.66 -26.61 24.41
CA HIS A 30 -55.32 -25.77 25.56
C HIS A 30 -54.76 -26.50 26.80
N ALA A 31 -53.70 -27.29 26.61
CA ALA A 31 -52.58 -27.23 27.53
C ALA A 31 -51.68 -26.09 27.03
N ALA A 32 -51.89 -24.86 27.53
CA ALA A 32 -50.95 -23.78 27.31
C ALA A 32 -49.73 -24.02 28.21
N PHE A 33 -48.53 -23.97 27.62
CA PHE A 33 -47.28 -24.08 28.36
C PHE A 33 -47.25 -23.06 29.51
N THR A 34 -46.77 -23.51 30.66
CA THR A 34 -46.63 -22.63 31.82
C THR A 34 -45.60 -21.53 31.53
N LEU A 35 -45.74 -20.35 32.13
CA LEU A 35 -44.79 -19.23 31.92
C LEU A 35 -43.35 -19.65 32.24
N ILE A 36 -43.18 -20.53 33.22
CA ILE A 36 -41.86 -21.08 33.61
C ILE A 36 -41.29 -22.07 32.59
N GLU A 37 -42.11 -22.87 31.91
CA GLU A 37 -41.68 -23.69 30.76
C GLU A 37 -41.24 -22.81 29.58
N LEU A 38 -41.99 -21.76 29.27
CA LEU A 38 -41.64 -20.88 28.14
C LEU A 38 -40.33 -20.12 28.42
N LEU A 39 -40.12 -19.68 29.66
CA LEU A 39 -38.88 -19.01 30.08
C LEU A 39 -37.68 -19.98 30.06
N THR A 40 -37.86 -21.21 30.52
CA THR A 40 -36.78 -22.23 30.49
C THR A 40 -36.42 -22.64 29.06
N VAL A 41 -37.40 -22.80 28.16
CA VAL A 41 -37.13 -23.10 26.74
C VAL A 41 -36.36 -21.96 26.07
N ILE A 42 -36.73 -20.70 26.31
CA ILE A 42 -35.99 -19.55 25.77
C ILE A 42 -34.57 -19.49 26.35
N ALA A 43 -34.41 -19.72 27.65
CA ALA A 43 -33.09 -19.73 28.30
C ALA A 43 -32.17 -20.83 27.74
N ILE A 44 -32.67 -22.06 27.62
CA ILE A 44 -31.92 -23.19 27.05
C ILE A 44 -31.60 -22.93 25.57
N SER A 45 -32.56 -22.39 24.81
CA SER A 45 -32.35 -22.04 23.40
C SER A 45 -31.28 -20.95 23.23
N ALA A 46 -31.28 -19.93 24.08
CA ALA A 46 -30.26 -18.88 24.06
C ALA A 46 -28.86 -19.42 24.39
N ILE A 47 -28.76 -20.33 25.36
CA ILE A 47 -27.48 -20.99 25.71
C ILE A 47 -27.01 -21.87 24.54
N LEU A 48 -27.87 -22.73 23.99
CA LEU A 48 -27.55 -23.58 22.84
C LEU A 48 -27.14 -22.75 21.61
N MET A 49 -27.87 -21.69 21.32
CA MET A 49 -27.57 -20.79 20.20
C MET A 49 -26.22 -20.11 20.39
N THR A 50 -25.88 -19.69 21.61
CA THR A 50 -24.58 -19.07 21.92
C THR A 50 -23.42 -20.07 21.77
N ILE A 51 -23.60 -21.30 22.25
CA ILE A 51 -22.60 -22.38 22.15
C ILE A 51 -22.32 -22.73 20.69
N ILE A 52 -23.33 -22.69 19.81
CA ILE A 52 -23.17 -23.00 18.38
C ILE A 52 -22.64 -21.79 17.58
N LEU A 53 -23.15 -20.58 17.82
CA LEU A 53 -22.80 -19.39 17.03
C LEU A 53 -21.37 -18.90 17.25
N ILE A 54 -20.86 -18.93 18.49
CA ILE A 54 -19.51 -18.40 18.78
C ILE A 54 -18.44 -19.18 18.00
N PRO A 55 -18.38 -20.53 18.04
CA PRO A 55 -17.42 -21.29 17.24
C PRO A 55 -17.62 -21.12 15.73
N LEU A 56 -18.85 -20.93 15.27
CA LEU A 56 -19.16 -20.72 13.85
C LEU A 56 -18.61 -19.38 13.32
N PHE A 57 -18.70 -18.30 14.11
CA PHE A 57 -18.04 -17.04 13.75
C PHE A 57 -16.52 -17.14 13.81
N GLN A 58 -15.98 -17.91 14.76
CA GLN A 58 -14.54 -18.16 14.84
C GLN A 58 -14.03 -18.97 13.64
N SER A 59 -14.76 -20.00 13.19
CA SER A 59 -14.37 -20.81 12.04
C SER A 59 -14.36 -19.99 10.75
N PHE A 60 -15.36 -19.11 10.54
CA PHE A 60 -15.35 -18.19 9.40
C PHE A 60 -14.19 -17.20 9.43
N ASN A 61 -13.79 -16.72 10.61
CA ASN A 61 -12.61 -15.87 10.75
C ASN A 61 -11.32 -16.63 10.42
N LEU A 62 -11.18 -17.87 10.89
CA LEU A 62 -10.02 -18.72 10.58
C LEU A 62 -9.93 -19.03 9.08
N THR A 63 -11.04 -19.41 8.44
CA THR A 63 -11.06 -19.68 6.99
C THR A 63 -10.72 -18.42 6.19
N ARG A 64 -11.25 -17.25 6.58
CA ARG A 64 -10.91 -15.97 5.93
C ARG A 64 -9.43 -15.60 6.10
N GLN A 65 -8.86 -15.84 7.29
CA GLN A 65 -7.42 -15.63 7.53
C GLN A 65 -6.56 -16.58 6.71
N ALA A 66 -6.94 -17.86 6.63
CA ALA A 66 -6.23 -18.86 5.84
C ALA A 66 -6.25 -18.53 4.33
N LEU A 67 -7.42 -18.15 3.80
CA LEU A 67 -7.54 -17.72 2.40
C LEU A 67 -6.69 -16.49 2.10
N ALA A 68 -6.72 -15.51 3.01
CA ALA A 68 -5.89 -14.32 2.86
C ALA A 68 -4.40 -14.72 2.86
N LEU A 69 -3.96 -15.54 3.82
CA LEU A 69 -2.56 -15.99 3.90
C LEU A 69 -2.09 -16.70 2.63
N ALA A 70 -2.92 -17.56 2.05
CA ALA A 70 -2.62 -18.23 0.78
C ALA A 70 -2.44 -17.23 -0.37
N ASP A 71 -3.37 -16.29 -0.52
CA ASP A 71 -3.29 -15.23 -1.55
C ASP A 71 -2.04 -14.34 -1.36
N ALA A 72 -1.69 -14.03 -0.11
CA ALA A 72 -0.46 -13.29 0.18
C ALA A 72 0.82 -14.05 -0.18
N GLN A 73 0.84 -15.38 0.00
CA GLN A 73 1.97 -16.21 -0.40
C GLN A 73 2.11 -16.27 -1.93
N ASP A 74 1.00 -16.46 -2.64
CA ASP A 74 0.98 -16.48 -4.11
C ASP A 74 1.42 -15.12 -4.67
N LYS A 75 0.91 -14.01 -4.11
CA LYS A 75 1.35 -12.67 -4.47
C LYS A 75 2.81 -12.42 -4.11
N GLY A 76 3.27 -12.88 -2.95
CA GLY A 76 4.67 -12.79 -2.56
C GLY A 76 5.59 -13.48 -3.57
N ARG A 77 5.18 -14.66 -4.08
CA ARG A 77 5.90 -15.40 -5.11
C ARG A 77 5.91 -14.64 -6.45
N GLU A 78 4.76 -14.18 -6.91
CA GLU A 78 4.64 -13.39 -8.15
C GLU A 78 5.53 -12.13 -8.11
N LEU A 79 5.50 -11.40 -6.98
CA LEU A 79 6.31 -10.20 -6.78
C LEU A 79 7.80 -10.51 -6.74
N THR A 80 8.20 -11.59 -6.09
CA THR A 80 9.62 -12.01 -6.05
C THR A 80 10.12 -12.37 -7.44
N GLU A 81 9.34 -13.11 -8.22
CA GLU A 81 9.69 -13.46 -9.61
C GLU A 81 9.76 -12.23 -10.51
N ARG A 82 8.83 -11.27 -10.36
CA ARG A 82 8.84 -10.01 -11.09
C ARG A 82 10.06 -9.15 -10.76
N ILE A 83 10.34 -8.95 -9.47
CA ILE A 83 11.48 -8.15 -9.00
C ILE A 83 12.79 -8.81 -9.43
N SER A 84 12.92 -10.14 -9.30
CA SER A 84 14.10 -10.89 -9.75
C SER A 84 14.33 -10.73 -11.26
N ARG A 85 13.27 -10.78 -12.07
CA ARG A 85 13.37 -10.55 -13.51
C ARG A 85 13.81 -9.12 -13.83
N GLU A 86 13.24 -8.12 -13.16
CA GLU A 86 13.64 -6.72 -13.35
C GLU A 86 15.07 -6.44 -12.93
N MET A 87 15.51 -7.04 -11.82
CA MET A 87 16.90 -6.98 -11.38
C MET A 87 17.85 -7.66 -12.37
N SER A 88 17.42 -8.77 -12.99
CA SER A 88 18.21 -9.49 -14.00
C SER A 88 18.34 -8.70 -15.31
N GLU A 89 17.35 -7.87 -15.65
CA GLU A 89 17.37 -6.95 -16.80
C GLU A 89 18.05 -5.60 -16.49
N ALA A 90 18.49 -5.39 -15.25
CA ALA A 90 19.11 -4.14 -14.82
C ALA A 90 20.55 -4.03 -15.33
N VAL A 91 20.97 -2.80 -15.67
CA VAL A 91 22.38 -2.48 -15.89
C VAL A 91 23.11 -2.24 -14.59
N ALA A 92 22.43 -1.64 -13.62
CA ALA A 92 22.98 -1.42 -12.30
C ALA A 92 21.88 -1.45 -11.24
N ILE A 93 22.21 -2.03 -10.09
CA ILE A 93 21.44 -1.87 -8.87
C ILE A 93 22.17 -0.82 -8.04
N ARG A 94 21.46 0.24 -7.67
CA ARG A 94 22.06 1.32 -6.91
C ARG A 94 21.95 0.99 -5.42
N GLU A 95 23.09 0.88 -4.77
CA GLU A 95 23.17 0.91 -3.32
C GLU A 95 23.09 2.37 -2.87
N GLY A 96 22.08 2.69 -2.07
CA GLY A 96 21.97 4.03 -1.48
C GLY A 96 23.11 4.25 -0.48
N GLY A 97 23.81 5.37 -0.61
CA GLY A 97 24.91 5.75 0.29
C GLY A 97 24.44 5.87 1.74
N ARG A 98 25.36 5.92 2.71
CA ARG A 98 24.99 6.25 4.08
C ARG A 98 24.59 7.73 4.17
N ILE A 99 23.41 7.99 4.71
CA ILE A 99 22.87 9.34 4.87
C ILE A 99 22.77 9.63 6.36
N LEU A 100 23.24 10.80 6.76
CA LEU A 100 22.94 11.34 8.07
C LEU A 100 21.56 11.98 8.01
N THR A 101 20.65 11.50 8.85
CA THR A 101 19.34 12.11 9.01
C THR A 101 19.14 12.48 10.46
N THR A 102 18.65 13.70 10.69
CA THR A 102 18.05 14.09 11.97
C THR A 102 16.72 13.35 12.08
N PHE A 103 16.42 12.74 13.21
CA PHE A 103 15.01 12.40 13.54
C PHE A 103 14.42 13.59 14.29
N ARG A 104 13.10 13.76 14.23
CA ARG A 104 12.44 14.82 15.02
C ARG A 104 12.78 14.58 16.50
N ALA A 105 13.64 15.45 17.05
CA ALA A 105 14.17 15.38 18.41
C ALA A 105 15.18 14.26 18.74
N THR A 106 15.93 13.70 17.78
CA THR A 106 17.02 12.73 18.06
C THR A 106 18.30 13.10 17.28
N PRO A 107 19.50 12.89 17.84
CA PRO A 107 20.76 13.13 17.13
C PRO A 107 20.85 12.40 15.78
N ASP A 108 21.67 12.97 14.88
CA ASP A 108 21.93 12.42 13.55
C ASP A 108 22.32 10.96 13.62
N THR A 109 21.49 10.10 13.04
CA THR A 109 21.80 8.67 12.94
C THR A 109 22.12 8.32 11.50
N PRO A 110 23.25 7.65 11.23
CA PRO A 110 23.55 7.17 9.90
C PRO A 110 22.55 6.07 9.53
N ILE A 111 21.81 6.28 8.44
CA ILE A 111 20.91 5.29 7.86
C ILE A 111 21.37 4.91 6.45
N SER A 112 21.00 3.70 6.02
CA SER A 112 21.21 3.30 4.62
C SER A 112 20.33 4.15 3.70
N GLY A 113 20.86 4.54 2.54
CA GLY A 113 20.08 5.24 1.52
C GLY A 113 18.99 4.39 0.87
N ASN A 114 19.01 3.07 1.11
CA ASN A 114 17.94 2.13 0.77
C ASN A 114 16.85 2.02 1.86
N ALA A 115 16.92 2.86 2.90
CA ALA A 115 15.86 2.99 3.89
C ALA A 115 14.83 4.06 3.47
N THR A 116 13.62 3.88 3.97
CA THR A 116 12.55 4.87 3.91
C THR A 116 12.17 5.23 5.34
N ILE A 117 11.89 6.50 5.60
CA ILE A 117 11.34 6.93 6.88
C ILE A 117 9.82 6.94 6.75
N ILE A 118 9.16 6.33 7.73
CA ILE A 118 7.72 6.18 7.79
C ILE A 118 7.17 6.84 9.05
N ARG A 119 5.86 7.12 9.08
CA ARG A 119 5.18 7.71 10.23
C ARG A 119 4.18 6.74 10.83
N ILE A 120 4.33 6.43 12.11
CA ILE A 120 3.44 5.52 12.83
C ILE A 120 3.00 6.14 14.15
N PRO A 121 1.79 5.82 14.63
CA PRO A 121 1.34 6.30 15.93
C PRO A 121 2.29 5.77 17.02
N PRO A 122 2.69 6.60 17.99
CA PRO A 122 3.41 6.09 19.14
C PRO A 122 2.43 5.31 20.02
N VAL A 123 2.88 4.17 20.52
CA VAL A 123 2.11 3.37 21.48
C VAL A 123 2.64 3.76 22.86
N SER A 124 1.84 4.44 23.68
CA SER A 124 2.28 4.79 25.03
C SER A 124 2.29 3.53 25.90
N VAL A 125 3.47 3.15 26.41
CA VAL A 125 3.59 2.12 27.44
C VAL A 125 3.27 2.75 28.80
N GLY A 126 2.00 3.11 29.01
CA GLY A 126 1.51 3.45 30.34
C GLY A 126 1.24 2.18 31.16
N ALA A 127 1.35 2.26 32.49
CA ALA A 127 1.12 1.19 33.47
C ALA A 127 -0.22 0.41 33.34
N ASN A 128 -1.09 0.80 32.41
CA ASN A 128 -2.43 0.27 32.16
C ASN A 128 -2.54 -0.44 30.79
N GLY A 129 -1.57 -1.28 30.43
CA GLY A 129 -1.77 -2.34 29.43
C GLY A 129 -1.99 -1.90 27.97
N GLY A 130 -1.33 -0.84 27.51
CA GLY A 130 -1.32 -0.50 26.07
C GLY A 130 -2.60 0.17 25.55
N ARG A 131 -3.38 0.83 26.41
CA ARG A 131 -4.49 1.67 25.95
C ARG A 131 -3.97 2.83 25.09
N PHE A 132 -4.63 3.06 23.95
CA PHE A 132 -4.43 4.22 23.11
C PHE A 132 -4.72 5.50 23.91
N LEU A 133 -3.78 6.45 23.88
CA LEU A 133 -4.00 7.76 24.44
C LEU A 133 -5.05 8.49 23.60
N ASN A 134 -6.06 9.04 24.26
CA ASN A 134 -7.02 9.98 23.68
C ASN A 134 -6.78 11.35 24.34
N PRO A 135 -6.39 12.40 23.59
CA PRO A 135 -6.22 12.45 22.13
C PRO A 135 -5.02 11.66 21.61
N ARG A 136 -5.11 11.20 20.34
CA ARG A 136 -4.01 10.49 19.65
C ARG A 136 -2.78 11.42 19.61
N PRO A 137 -1.62 10.99 20.16
CA PRO A 137 -0.37 11.73 20.04
C PRO A 137 0.09 11.84 18.59
N ALA A 138 0.92 12.84 18.28
CA ALA A 138 1.49 13.02 16.96
C ALA A 138 2.28 11.77 16.53
N ASP A 139 2.14 11.39 15.26
CA ASP A 139 2.86 10.24 14.70
C ASP A 139 4.39 10.44 14.81
N VAL A 140 5.09 9.36 15.10
CA VAL A 140 6.56 9.33 15.24
C VAL A 140 7.19 8.80 13.96
N GLU A 141 8.34 9.37 13.60
CA GLU A 141 9.11 8.93 12.43
C GLU A 141 9.99 7.73 12.79
N VAL A 142 9.89 6.67 12.00
CA VAL A 142 10.66 5.43 12.20
C VAL A 142 11.38 5.04 10.92
N VAL A 143 12.60 4.54 11.06
CA VAL A 143 13.40 4.03 9.95
C VAL A 143 12.92 2.65 9.57
N LEU A 144 12.59 2.48 8.29
CA LEU A 144 12.30 1.20 7.70
C LEU A 144 13.51 0.77 6.85
N PRO A 145 14.44 -0.04 7.41
CA PRO A 145 15.68 -0.39 6.71
C PRO A 145 15.39 -1.28 5.50
N PHE A 146 16.16 -1.10 4.42
CA PHE A 146 16.06 -1.93 3.20
C PHE A 146 14.67 -1.95 2.56
N SER A 147 13.88 -0.89 2.73
CA SER A 147 12.51 -0.78 2.22
C SER A 147 12.42 -0.13 0.84
N LYS A 148 13.55 0.30 0.27
CA LYS A 148 13.67 0.89 -1.06
C LYS A 148 14.81 0.24 -1.84
N ILE A 149 14.61 0.01 -3.12
CA ILE A 149 15.66 -0.37 -4.07
C ILE A 149 15.50 0.41 -5.36
N ASP A 150 16.64 0.88 -5.89
CA ASP A 150 16.74 1.62 -7.13
C ASP A 150 17.41 0.74 -8.19
N ILE A 151 16.67 0.45 -9.25
CA ILE A 151 17.10 -0.39 -10.37
C ILE A 151 17.29 0.50 -11.59
N VAL A 152 18.50 0.55 -12.12
CA VAL A 152 18.80 1.27 -13.36
C VAL A 152 18.64 0.30 -14.52
N LYS A 153 17.65 0.53 -15.37
CA LYS A 153 17.37 -0.37 -16.49
C LYS A 153 18.43 -0.22 -17.58
N ALA A 154 18.69 -1.32 -18.29
CA ALA A 154 19.35 -1.24 -19.58
C ALA A 154 18.57 -0.32 -20.50
N ALA A 155 19.30 0.59 -21.09
CA ALA A 155 18.70 1.55 -21.98
C ALA A 155 18.71 0.88 -23.40
N ARG A 156 17.56 0.87 -24.08
CA ARG A 156 17.17 0.18 -25.35
C ARG A 156 16.69 1.06 -26.56
N GLY A 157 17.50 1.31 -27.58
CA GLY A 157 17.23 2.31 -28.62
C GLY A 157 18.50 3.04 -29.05
N GLU A 158 18.48 3.69 -30.21
CA GLU A 158 19.69 4.27 -30.84
C GLU A 158 19.81 5.77 -30.55
N ASP A 159 21.03 6.23 -30.22
CA ASP A 159 21.41 7.61 -29.90
C ASP A 159 21.54 8.53 -31.14
N SER A 160 20.82 8.22 -32.22
CA SER A 160 20.74 9.15 -33.34
C SER A 160 19.86 10.33 -32.94
N ILE A 161 20.42 11.23 -32.12
CA ILE A 161 19.98 12.60 -31.98
C ILE A 161 19.95 13.15 -33.41
N ASP A 162 18.76 13.35 -33.96
CA ASP A 162 18.62 14.21 -35.13
C ASP A 162 19.28 15.56 -34.76
N PRO A 163 20.37 15.97 -35.41
CA PRO A 163 21.04 17.22 -35.09
C PRO A 163 20.11 18.43 -35.19
N ALA A 164 19.02 18.30 -35.96
CA ALA A 164 17.98 19.32 -36.10
C ALA A 164 16.90 19.26 -35.01
N ASN A 165 16.71 18.14 -34.31
CA ASN A 165 15.64 17.93 -33.32
C ASN A 165 16.09 17.12 -32.07
N PRO A 166 16.98 17.69 -31.22
CA PRO A 166 17.44 17.01 -30.01
C PRO A 166 16.30 16.83 -28.99
N GLY A 167 15.87 15.58 -28.78
CA GLY A 167 14.83 15.22 -27.82
C GLY A 167 13.77 14.22 -28.31
N GLN A 168 13.85 13.79 -29.57
CA GLN A 168 12.98 12.76 -30.14
C GLN A 168 13.71 11.41 -30.18
N TYR A 169 13.11 10.36 -29.61
CA TYR A 169 13.72 9.03 -29.56
C TYR A 169 13.05 8.10 -30.56
N ARG A 170 13.86 7.26 -31.21
CA ARG A 170 13.38 6.22 -32.13
C ARG A 170 13.06 4.95 -31.32
N ASP A 171 11.84 4.44 -31.45
CA ASP A 171 11.45 3.17 -30.85
C ASP A 171 12.20 2.01 -31.54
N PRO A 172 12.93 1.16 -30.79
CA PRO A 172 13.69 0.05 -31.37
C PRO A 172 12.83 -1.05 -31.99
N VAL A 173 11.54 -1.16 -31.64
CA VAL A 173 10.65 -2.20 -32.18
C VAL A 173 10.05 -1.78 -33.51
N THR A 174 9.63 -0.52 -33.61
CA THR A 174 8.94 0.01 -34.80
C THR A 174 9.86 0.80 -35.72
N GLY A 175 11.05 1.19 -35.26
CA GLY A 175 12.00 2.01 -36.00
C GLY A 175 11.50 3.43 -36.27
N LYS A 176 10.38 3.86 -35.68
CA LYS A 176 9.78 5.19 -35.87
C LYS A 176 10.13 6.11 -34.71
N ILE A 177 10.09 7.42 -34.96
CA ILE A 177 10.17 8.42 -33.89
C ILE A 177 8.90 8.30 -33.05
N ASP A 178 9.06 8.00 -31.76
CA ASP A 178 7.97 7.92 -30.80
C ASP A 178 8.05 9.14 -29.86
N PRO A 179 7.12 10.10 -29.96
CA PRO A 179 7.10 11.29 -29.12
C PRO A 179 6.69 11.00 -27.66
N THR A 180 6.22 9.79 -27.34
CA THR A 180 5.87 9.38 -25.96
C THR A 180 7.08 8.89 -25.18
N LEU A 181 8.17 8.56 -25.86
CA LEU A 181 9.45 8.28 -25.23
C LEU A 181 10.03 9.59 -24.68
N THR A 182 10.24 9.65 -23.37
CA THR A 182 10.82 10.83 -22.70
C THR A 182 12.33 10.71 -22.48
N SER A 183 12.93 9.58 -22.87
CA SER A 183 14.37 9.32 -22.67
C SER A 183 14.95 8.35 -23.71
N PRO A 184 16.23 8.51 -24.11
CA PRO A 184 16.94 7.58 -24.96
C PRO A 184 17.21 6.35 -24.14
N LYS A 185 16.54 5.31 -24.51
CA LYS A 185 16.86 3.98 -24.06
C LYS A 185 18.20 3.65 -24.82
N GLY A 186 19.42 3.67 -24.26
CA GLY A 186 20.60 3.10 -24.96
C GLY A 186 22.06 3.27 -24.51
N GLN A 187 22.51 3.26 -23.24
CA GLN A 187 23.95 3.16 -22.93
C GLN A 187 24.29 2.50 -21.59
N VAL A 188 25.26 1.58 -21.59
CA VAL A 188 25.99 1.16 -20.38
C VAL A 188 26.98 2.27 -20.04
N LYS A 189 26.55 3.22 -19.21
CA LYS A 189 27.44 4.18 -18.53
C LYS A 189 27.03 4.25 -17.07
N VAL A 190 28.00 4.01 -16.20
CA VAL A 190 27.84 3.95 -14.74
C VAL A 190 27.78 5.37 -14.17
N SER A 191 27.08 5.53 -13.04
CA SER A 191 26.44 6.75 -12.50
C SER A 191 25.28 7.23 -13.38
N ILE A 192 24.09 7.41 -12.78
CA ILE A 192 22.83 7.74 -13.49
C ILE A 192 23.06 8.86 -14.52
N ALA A 193 23.25 8.44 -15.76
CA ALA A 193 23.64 9.31 -16.85
C ALA A 193 22.39 9.98 -17.42
N PRO A 194 22.53 11.14 -18.08
CA PRO A 194 21.44 11.72 -18.85
C PRO A 194 20.73 10.69 -19.72
N GLY A 195 19.39 10.65 -19.64
CA GLY A 195 18.59 9.74 -20.46
C GLY A 195 18.32 8.34 -19.88
N GLN A 196 18.81 8.01 -18.68
CA GLN A 196 18.51 6.71 -18.06
C GLN A 196 17.16 6.70 -17.31
N THR A 197 16.44 5.59 -17.43
CA THR A 197 15.23 5.29 -16.64
C THR A 197 15.58 4.47 -15.42
N MET A 198 15.06 4.88 -14.26
CA MET A 198 15.19 4.16 -13.00
C MET A 198 13.83 3.59 -12.60
N VAL A 199 13.82 2.31 -12.21
CA VAL A 199 12.68 1.71 -11.53
C VAL A 199 12.97 1.72 -10.04
N ARG A 200 12.06 2.29 -9.26
CA ARG A 200 12.12 2.31 -7.82
C ARG A 200 11.03 1.42 -7.26
N TRP A 201 11.44 0.45 -6.46
CA TRP A 201 10.54 -0.30 -5.58
C TRP A 201 10.68 0.27 -4.18
N PHE A 202 9.56 0.57 -3.53
CA PHE A 202 9.58 1.21 -2.23
C PHE A 202 8.31 0.95 -1.41
N VAL A 203 8.45 0.94 -0.09
CA VAL A 203 7.32 0.88 0.84
C VAL A 203 6.93 2.30 1.26
N ALA A 204 5.65 2.65 1.09
CA ALA A 204 5.10 3.91 1.55
C ALA A 204 3.62 3.77 1.92
N LEU A 205 3.08 4.78 2.58
CA LEU A 205 1.68 4.82 2.95
C LEU A 205 0.79 4.90 1.70
N ARG A 206 -0.39 4.28 1.73
CA ARG A 206 -1.34 4.31 0.60
C ARG A 206 -1.77 5.74 0.26
N ASP A 207 -2.09 6.53 1.27
CA ASP A 207 -2.25 7.97 1.22
C ASP A 207 -1.21 8.62 2.12
N PRO A 208 -0.10 9.15 1.55
CA PRO A 208 0.97 9.80 2.31
C PRO A 208 0.59 11.10 3.04
N PHE A 209 -0.57 11.69 2.71
CA PHE A 209 -1.08 12.88 3.39
C PHE A 209 -2.08 12.55 4.50
N GLY A 210 -2.61 11.32 4.48
CA GLY A 210 -3.45 10.77 5.53
C GLY A 210 -2.65 10.19 6.69
N LEU A 211 -3.31 10.03 7.83
CA LEU A 211 -2.74 9.29 8.96
C LEU A 211 -2.70 7.80 8.65
N TYR A 212 -1.69 7.10 9.16
CA TYR A 212 -1.69 5.65 9.13
C TYR A 212 -2.94 5.11 9.85
N ASN A 213 -3.65 4.19 9.18
CA ASN A 213 -4.84 3.53 9.70
C ASN A 213 -4.86 2.03 9.36
N ASN A 214 -4.77 1.16 10.37
CA ASN A 214 -4.88 -0.29 10.24
C ASN A 214 -6.01 -0.82 11.15
N PRO A 215 -7.22 -1.07 10.59
CA PRO A 215 -8.36 -1.53 11.37
C PRO A 215 -8.24 -3.01 11.82
N TYR A 216 -7.24 -3.75 11.33
CA TYR A 216 -7.14 -5.19 11.50
C TYR A 216 -6.21 -5.61 12.64
N ASP A 217 -5.05 -4.97 12.76
CA ASP A 217 -3.95 -5.45 13.61
C ASP A 217 -4.13 -5.08 15.09
N GLY A 218 -4.73 -3.93 15.41
CA GLY A 218 -5.00 -3.56 16.81
C GLY A 218 -3.74 -3.32 17.67
N LEU A 219 -2.54 -3.57 17.15
CA LEU A 219 -1.26 -3.49 17.85
C LEU A 219 -0.68 -2.07 17.87
N LEU A 220 -0.62 -1.43 16.71
CA LEU A 220 -0.13 -0.05 16.57
C LEU A 220 -1.22 0.99 16.86
N MET A 221 -2.47 0.64 16.62
CA MET A 221 -3.63 1.51 16.86
C MET A 221 -4.86 0.71 17.23
N GLY A 222 -5.85 1.36 17.83
CA GLY A 222 -7.12 0.73 18.14
C GLY A 222 -7.86 0.36 16.87
N ARG A 223 -8.51 -0.80 16.87
CA ARG A 223 -9.41 -1.17 15.77
C ARG A 223 -10.50 -0.13 15.66
N ASN A 224 -10.70 0.38 14.45
CA ASN A 224 -11.71 1.40 14.15
C ASN A 224 -12.47 1.02 12.87
N GLY A 225 -13.53 1.77 12.56
CA GLY A 225 -14.30 1.63 11.32
C GLY A 225 -13.91 2.62 10.22
N GLU A 226 -12.79 3.32 10.39
CA GLU A 226 -12.32 4.30 9.42
C GLU A 226 -11.69 3.62 8.21
N ARG A 227 -11.55 4.35 7.10
CA ARG A 227 -10.94 3.84 5.86
C ARG A 227 -9.49 3.43 6.12
N ASP A 228 -9.10 2.27 5.61
CA ASP A 228 -7.74 1.75 5.73
C ASP A 228 -6.72 2.65 5.02
N ASN A 229 -5.59 2.89 5.69
CA ASN A 229 -4.44 3.57 5.13
C ASN A 229 -3.18 2.82 5.58
N LEU A 230 -2.90 1.72 4.88
CA LEU A 230 -1.83 0.78 5.17
C LEU A 230 -0.55 1.15 4.40
N TYR A 231 0.60 0.64 4.85
CA TYR A 231 1.81 0.68 4.05
C TYR A 231 1.73 -0.36 2.93
N VAL A 232 2.03 0.06 1.72
CA VAL A 232 1.97 -0.77 0.52
C VAL A 232 3.29 -0.70 -0.24
N LEU A 233 3.55 -1.75 -1.03
CA LEU A 233 4.70 -1.79 -1.93
C LEU A 233 4.33 -1.09 -3.24
N TYR A 234 5.10 -0.07 -3.58
CA TYR A 234 5.00 0.65 -4.84
C TYR A 234 6.11 0.25 -5.80
N ARG A 235 5.78 0.30 -7.08
CA ARG A 235 6.73 0.28 -8.20
C ARG A 235 6.54 1.54 -9.03
N ALA A 236 7.60 2.29 -9.27
CA ALA A 236 7.56 3.49 -10.10
C ALA A 236 8.72 3.51 -11.08
N GLU A 237 8.46 3.89 -12.33
CA GLU A 237 9.49 4.07 -13.37
C GLU A 237 9.63 5.55 -13.68
N VAL A 238 10.79 6.15 -13.41
CA VAL A 238 11.03 7.59 -13.52
C VAL A 238 12.37 7.88 -14.20
N THR A 239 12.50 9.07 -14.78
CA THR A 239 13.76 9.56 -15.34
C THR A 239 14.34 10.62 -14.39
N PRO A 240 15.47 10.38 -13.72
CA PRO A 240 16.00 11.34 -12.74
C PRO A 240 16.49 12.66 -13.34
N ARG A 241 16.81 12.67 -14.64
CA ARG A 241 17.28 13.86 -15.37
C ARG A 241 16.41 14.11 -16.59
N ARG A 242 16.18 15.39 -16.90
CA ARG A 242 15.45 15.84 -18.08
C ARG A 242 16.28 16.84 -18.88
N TRP A 243 16.16 16.80 -20.21
CA TRP A 243 16.72 17.80 -21.10
C TRP A 243 15.79 19.01 -21.13
N THR A 244 16.28 20.20 -20.79
CA THR A 244 15.45 21.41 -20.75
C THR A 244 16.28 22.66 -20.98
N SER A 245 15.59 23.73 -21.40
CA SER A 245 16.13 25.08 -21.38
C SER A 245 16.28 25.56 -19.93
N VAL A 246 17.46 26.09 -19.61
CA VAL A 246 17.81 26.62 -18.29
C VAL A 246 18.41 28.00 -18.48
N THR A 247 17.87 28.99 -17.77
CA THR A 247 18.49 30.31 -17.62
C THR A 247 19.52 30.21 -16.50
N LEU A 248 20.79 30.34 -16.86
CA LEU A 248 21.91 30.15 -15.95
C LEU A 248 22.03 31.33 -14.98
N ASP A 249 22.48 31.04 -13.75
CA ASP A 249 22.75 32.09 -12.76
C ASP A 249 23.85 33.07 -13.22
N THR A 250 24.75 32.62 -14.10
CA THR A 250 25.78 33.44 -14.76
C THR A 250 25.25 34.32 -15.89
N GLY A 251 23.95 34.25 -16.19
CA GLY A 251 23.33 34.85 -17.37
C GLY A 251 23.34 33.93 -18.60
N GLY A 252 22.39 34.18 -19.49
CA GLY A 252 22.17 33.39 -20.71
C GLY A 252 21.27 32.17 -20.51
N THR A 253 20.76 31.64 -21.62
CA THR A 253 19.89 30.46 -21.64
C THR A 253 20.55 29.34 -22.43
N ALA A 254 20.61 28.14 -21.85
CA ALA A 254 21.23 26.97 -22.47
C ALA A 254 20.36 25.72 -22.30
N MET A 255 20.34 24.86 -23.31
CA MET A 255 19.76 23.53 -23.20
C MET A 255 20.72 22.62 -22.42
N ARG A 256 20.28 22.05 -21.30
CA ARG A 256 21.10 21.20 -20.44
C ARG A 256 20.29 20.05 -19.85
N TYR A 257 20.99 18.97 -19.49
CA TYR A 257 20.43 17.94 -18.63
C TYR A 257 20.46 18.40 -17.19
N VAL A 258 19.29 18.45 -16.57
CA VAL A 258 19.12 18.85 -15.18
C VAL A 258 18.27 17.85 -14.42
N THR A 259 18.31 17.92 -13.09
CA THR A 259 17.43 17.16 -12.21
C THR A 259 15.96 17.35 -12.61
N ASP A 260 15.22 16.25 -12.70
CA ASP A 260 13.77 16.32 -12.85
C ASP A 260 13.12 16.68 -11.51
N THR A 261 12.95 17.99 -11.28
CA THR A 261 12.38 18.56 -10.05
C THR A 261 10.93 18.15 -9.78
N ARG A 262 10.27 17.50 -10.75
CA ARG A 262 8.94 16.90 -10.55
C ARG A 262 8.99 15.71 -9.59
N TYR A 263 10.12 14.99 -9.54
CA TYR A 263 10.27 13.76 -8.74
C TYR A 263 11.40 13.88 -7.72
N PHE A 264 12.47 14.59 -8.05
CA PHE A 264 13.68 14.65 -7.21
C PHE A 264 13.95 16.07 -6.73
N GLU A 265 14.42 16.20 -5.51
CA GLU A 265 15.08 17.43 -5.07
C GLU A 265 16.44 17.54 -5.80
N SER A 266 16.85 18.75 -6.17
CA SER A 266 18.20 18.94 -6.73
C SER A 266 19.22 19.07 -5.60
N VAL A 267 20.35 18.39 -5.73
CA VAL A 267 21.50 18.63 -4.84
C VAL A 267 22.13 19.96 -5.22
N GLU A 268 22.47 20.77 -4.21
CA GLU A 268 23.20 22.02 -4.39
C GLU A 268 24.66 21.73 -4.83
N PRO A 269 25.27 22.59 -5.68
CA PRO A 269 24.75 23.86 -6.16
C PRO A 269 23.73 23.71 -7.31
N THR A 270 22.68 24.54 -7.26
CA THR A 270 21.83 24.81 -8.43
C THR A 270 22.60 25.63 -9.46
N ILE A 271 22.21 25.50 -10.74
CA ILE A 271 22.92 26.13 -11.88
C ILE A 271 22.11 27.24 -12.54
N GLY A 272 20.83 27.38 -12.16
CA GLY A 272 19.91 28.32 -12.78
C GLY A 272 18.45 27.94 -12.56
N VAL A 273 17.57 28.56 -13.34
CA VAL A 273 16.13 28.29 -13.36
C VAL A 273 15.69 27.65 -14.66
N ASP A 274 14.80 26.67 -14.59
CA ASP A 274 14.21 26.05 -15.76
C ASP A 274 13.09 26.91 -16.38
N SER A 275 12.52 26.44 -17.49
CA SER A 275 11.39 27.09 -18.16
C SER A 275 10.13 27.25 -17.30
N THR A 276 10.05 26.59 -16.14
CA THR A 276 8.95 26.74 -15.18
C THR A 276 9.30 27.71 -14.03
N GLY A 277 10.48 28.35 -14.09
CA GLY A 277 10.98 29.26 -13.06
C GLY A 277 11.54 28.54 -11.83
N ARG A 278 11.71 27.22 -11.86
CA ARG A 278 12.23 26.46 -10.72
C ARG A 278 13.74 26.38 -10.75
N ARG A 279 14.38 26.48 -9.58
CA ARG A 279 15.81 26.22 -9.48
C ARG A 279 16.11 24.76 -9.78
N VAL A 280 17.11 24.55 -10.63
CA VAL A 280 17.54 23.23 -11.07
C VAL A 280 19.05 23.12 -10.94
N GLY A 281 19.51 21.94 -10.54
CA GLY A 281 20.92 21.58 -10.52
C GLY A 281 21.19 20.33 -11.38
N PRO A 282 22.46 19.95 -11.52
CA PRO A 282 22.87 18.84 -12.39
C PRO A 282 22.70 17.47 -11.73
N VAL A 283 22.58 17.41 -10.40
CA VAL A 283 22.59 16.16 -9.64
C VAL A 283 21.25 15.97 -8.90
N PRO A 284 20.47 14.93 -9.23
CA PRO A 284 19.26 14.60 -8.49
C PRO A 284 19.62 14.00 -7.13
N LYS A 285 18.89 14.39 -6.08
CA LYS A 285 18.96 13.78 -4.75
C LYS A 285 18.18 12.47 -4.74
N LEU A 286 18.86 11.39 -5.11
CA LEU A 286 18.26 10.06 -5.24
C LEU A 286 18.10 9.35 -3.89
N ASP A 287 18.94 9.71 -2.94
CA ASP A 287 19.09 9.06 -1.64
C ASP A 287 18.05 9.50 -0.60
N ASP A 288 17.16 10.46 -0.89
CA ASP A 288 16.21 10.98 0.11
C ASP A 288 15.35 9.88 0.79
N PRO A 289 15.50 9.65 2.11
CA PRO A 289 14.73 8.66 2.85
C PRO A 289 13.33 9.17 3.21
N ARG A 290 13.08 10.48 3.13
CA ARG A 290 11.79 11.13 3.39
C ARG A 290 11.03 11.52 2.12
N PHE A 291 11.40 10.97 0.97
CA PHE A 291 10.86 11.41 -0.32
C PHE A 291 9.34 11.22 -0.46
N MET A 292 8.75 10.29 0.32
CA MET A 292 7.30 10.04 0.38
C MET A 292 6.60 10.70 1.58
N LEU A 293 7.32 11.40 2.46
CA LEU A 293 6.71 12.11 3.59
C LEU A 293 6.35 13.53 3.18
N GLY A 294 5.06 13.84 3.16
CA GLY A 294 4.60 15.22 2.99
C GLY A 294 5.02 16.12 4.15
N ASN A 295 5.07 17.43 3.90
CA ASN A 295 5.16 18.40 4.99
C ASN A 295 3.77 18.60 5.60
N ASP A 296 3.71 18.56 6.93
CA ASP A 296 2.46 18.68 7.69
C ASP A 296 1.81 20.05 7.45
N GLY A 297 0.50 20.07 7.20
CA GLY A 297 -0.31 21.29 7.16
C GLY A 297 -0.15 22.18 5.92
N ALA A 298 0.69 21.81 4.95
CA ALA A 298 0.83 22.55 3.69
C ALA A 298 0.05 21.86 2.56
N SER A 299 -0.74 22.61 1.78
CA SER A 299 -1.39 22.06 0.60
C SER A 299 -0.36 21.67 -0.46
N ALA A 300 -0.68 20.67 -1.27
CA ALA A 300 0.19 20.24 -2.37
C ALA A 300 0.44 21.35 -3.38
N ASP A 301 -0.41 22.36 -3.52
CA ASP A 301 -0.20 23.42 -4.50
C ASP A 301 0.85 24.45 -4.05
N VAL A 302 1.05 24.59 -2.73
CA VAL A 302 1.96 25.58 -2.13
C VAL A 302 3.32 24.97 -1.78
N ASP A 303 3.37 23.70 -1.41
CA ASP A 303 4.61 23.02 -1.02
C ASP A 303 5.18 22.14 -2.15
N GLU A 304 6.36 22.49 -2.64
CA GLU A 304 7.08 21.73 -3.66
C GLU A 304 7.30 20.28 -3.28
N LYS A 305 7.50 19.98 -1.98
CA LYS A 305 7.67 18.60 -1.54
C LYS A 305 6.39 17.80 -1.71
N ASN A 306 5.26 18.34 -1.28
CA ASN A 306 3.95 17.71 -1.46
C ASN A 306 3.59 17.51 -2.94
N ARG A 307 4.03 18.41 -3.85
CA ARG A 307 3.93 18.19 -5.30
C ARG A 307 4.76 17.00 -5.77
N ARG A 308 6.00 16.87 -5.29
CA ARG A 308 6.87 15.74 -5.64
C ARG A 308 6.25 14.42 -5.18
N VAL A 309 5.75 14.35 -3.95
CA VAL A 309 5.05 13.17 -3.42
C VAL A 309 3.86 12.78 -4.31
N ASN A 310 3.02 13.75 -4.69
CA ASN A 310 1.89 13.51 -5.59
C ASN A 310 2.32 13.01 -6.98
N ASN A 311 3.39 13.58 -7.55
CA ASN A 311 3.92 13.12 -8.82
C ASN A 311 4.43 11.68 -8.73
N TRP A 312 5.11 11.33 -7.62
CA TRP A 312 5.50 9.95 -7.34
C TRP A 312 4.28 9.03 -7.28
N LEU A 313 3.24 9.38 -6.52
CA LEU A 313 2.01 8.58 -6.43
C LEU A 313 1.38 8.35 -7.81
N ARG A 314 1.26 9.40 -8.62
CA ARG A 314 0.70 9.32 -9.99
C ARG A 314 1.52 8.42 -10.91
N LYS A 315 2.83 8.32 -10.69
CA LYS A 315 3.73 7.49 -11.49
C LYS A 315 3.89 6.08 -10.94
N SER A 316 3.50 5.87 -9.68
CA SER A 316 3.65 4.60 -8.97
C SER A 316 2.44 3.72 -9.20
N ILE A 317 2.69 2.40 -9.24
CA ILE A 317 1.65 1.38 -9.27
C ILE A 317 1.77 0.60 -7.97
N VAL A 318 0.65 0.45 -7.25
CA VAL A 318 0.58 -0.39 -6.06
C VAL A 318 0.71 -1.86 -6.48
N GLN A 319 1.64 -2.57 -5.88
CA GLN A 319 1.92 -3.98 -6.20
C GLN A 319 1.27 -4.94 -5.20
N THR A 320 0.94 -4.43 -4.01
CA THR A 320 0.30 -5.19 -2.92
C THR A 320 -1.07 -4.59 -2.62
N GLU A 321 -1.99 -4.62 -3.60
CA GLU A 321 -3.33 -4.02 -3.47
C GLU A 321 -4.28 -4.77 -2.51
N LEU A 322 -3.80 -5.85 -1.88
CA LEU A 322 -4.60 -6.60 -0.93
C LEU A 322 -4.85 -5.76 0.33
N SER A 323 -6.12 -5.34 0.50
CA SER A 323 -6.68 -4.45 1.56
C SER A 323 -6.50 -4.95 3.00
N ARG A 324 -5.63 -5.91 3.27
CA ARG A 324 -5.40 -6.50 4.60
C ARG A 324 -3.94 -6.65 4.96
N TYR A 325 -3.02 -6.40 4.03
CA TYR A 325 -1.60 -6.53 4.29
C TYR A 325 -0.99 -5.17 4.48
N ASP A 326 -0.43 -5.01 5.66
CA ASP A 326 0.44 -3.90 5.95
C ASP A 326 1.87 -4.33 5.62
N MET A 327 2.59 -3.55 4.82
CA MET A 327 3.98 -3.87 4.47
C MET A 327 4.97 -3.61 5.62
N ILE A 328 4.45 -3.24 6.79
CA ILE A 328 5.20 -3.13 8.04
C ILE A 328 4.69 -4.16 9.05
N GLN A 329 5.60 -4.65 9.87
CA GLN A 329 5.30 -5.56 10.97
C GLN A 329 5.96 -5.03 12.24
N THR A 330 5.19 -4.94 13.33
CA THR A 330 5.74 -4.66 14.65
C THR A 330 6.51 -5.86 15.18
N LEU A 331 7.70 -5.62 15.72
CA LEU A 331 8.38 -6.64 16.50
C LEU A 331 7.64 -6.84 17.82
N TYR A 332 7.26 -8.08 18.08
CA TYR A 332 6.55 -8.48 19.28
C TYR A 332 7.48 -9.28 20.17
N ASP A 333 7.58 -8.90 21.44
CA ASP A 333 8.27 -9.71 22.43
C ASP A 333 7.31 -10.76 23.00
N LEU A 334 7.62 -12.03 22.71
CA LEU A 334 6.83 -13.19 23.13
C LEU A 334 6.75 -13.33 24.66
N GLN A 335 7.77 -12.86 25.39
CA GLN A 335 7.79 -12.98 26.85
C GLN A 335 6.86 -11.95 27.51
N SER A 336 6.97 -10.69 27.11
CA SER A 336 6.15 -9.60 27.68
C SER A 336 4.77 -9.47 27.03
N ARG A 337 4.53 -10.18 25.92
CA ARG A 337 3.30 -10.09 25.12
C ARG A 337 3.00 -8.64 24.67
N ARG A 338 4.03 -7.86 24.42
CA ARG A 338 3.94 -6.44 24.05
C ARG A 338 4.73 -6.15 22.79
N VAL A 339 4.33 -5.09 22.10
CA VAL A 339 5.14 -4.51 21.02
C VAL A 339 6.48 -4.09 21.62
N ARG A 340 7.57 -4.44 20.93
CA ARG A 340 8.91 -4.04 21.32
C ARG A 340 9.09 -2.57 21.01
N HIS A 341 9.45 -1.80 22.03
CA HIS A 341 9.76 -0.39 21.91
C HIS A 341 11.27 -0.17 21.98
N ASP A 342 11.73 0.92 21.39
CA ASP A 342 13.02 1.48 21.71
C ASP A 342 13.00 2.17 23.09
N ASN A 343 14.15 2.69 23.52
CA ASN A 343 14.30 3.38 24.81
C ASN A 343 13.44 4.66 24.93
N ASN A 344 12.85 5.14 23.83
CA ASN A 344 12.03 6.34 23.76
C ASN A 344 10.52 6.01 23.59
N GLY A 345 10.13 4.74 23.70
CA GLY A 345 8.73 4.32 23.53
C GLY A 345 8.27 4.23 22.07
N ILE A 346 9.18 4.35 21.10
CA ILE A 346 8.88 4.24 19.68
C ILE A 346 8.80 2.76 19.31
N PRO A 347 7.69 2.30 18.69
CA PRO A 347 7.56 0.89 18.29
C PRO A 347 8.62 0.51 17.25
N THR A 348 9.28 -0.62 17.48
CA THR A 348 10.23 -1.17 16.51
C THR A 348 9.46 -1.94 15.44
N VAL A 349 9.61 -1.50 14.19
CA VAL A 349 8.94 -2.10 13.02
C VAL A 349 9.95 -2.59 11.99
N LEU A 350 9.57 -3.62 11.25
CA LEU A 350 10.32 -4.16 10.12
C LEU A 350 9.44 -4.18 8.88
N PRO A 351 10.00 -3.97 7.68
CA PRO A 351 9.23 -4.18 6.47
C PRO A 351 9.09 -5.68 6.19
N LEU A 352 7.93 -6.06 5.66
CA LEU A 352 7.70 -7.43 5.18
C LEU A 352 8.58 -7.78 3.98
N VAL A 353 8.88 -6.79 3.13
CA VAL A 353 9.79 -6.93 1.99
C VAL A 353 11.07 -6.19 2.28
N GLN A 354 12.20 -6.90 2.22
CA GLN A 354 13.53 -6.34 2.44
C GLN A 354 14.41 -6.54 1.21
N PHE A 355 14.92 -5.44 0.69
CA PHE A 355 15.87 -5.43 -0.41
C PHE A 355 17.30 -5.44 0.14
N ARG A 356 17.89 -6.64 0.23
CA ARG A 356 19.29 -6.83 0.66
C ARG A 356 20.13 -7.36 -0.50
N PRO A 357 20.71 -6.49 -1.33
CA PRO A 357 21.68 -6.93 -2.33
C PRO A 357 22.87 -7.58 -1.63
N GLY A 358 23.08 -8.88 -1.83
CA GLY A 358 24.15 -9.64 -1.16
C GLY A 358 25.52 -9.52 -1.82
N HIS A 359 25.56 -9.15 -3.10
CA HIS A 359 26.79 -8.96 -3.85
C HIS A 359 26.52 -8.10 -5.10
N VAL A 360 27.27 -7.02 -5.30
CA VAL A 360 27.33 -6.28 -6.57
C VAL A 360 28.67 -6.62 -7.20
N GLY A 361 28.67 -7.61 -8.11
CA GLY A 361 29.83 -7.86 -8.95
C GLY A 361 29.97 -6.71 -9.95
N SER A 362 31.14 -6.08 -10.03
CA SER A 362 31.46 -5.10 -11.07
C SER A 362 31.75 -5.75 -12.43
N ASP A 363 31.58 -7.07 -12.54
CA ASP A 363 31.83 -7.79 -13.77
C ASP A 363 30.78 -7.38 -14.80
N PRO A 364 31.19 -6.86 -15.98
CA PRO A 364 30.26 -6.62 -17.06
C PRO A 364 29.55 -7.94 -17.38
N ALA A 365 28.23 -7.89 -17.55
CA ALA A 365 27.46 -9.03 -18.03
C ALA A 365 28.16 -9.57 -19.28
N LYS A 366 28.85 -10.72 -19.15
CA LYS A 366 29.48 -11.38 -20.29
C LYS A 366 28.36 -11.64 -21.28
N GLY A 367 28.38 -10.92 -22.40
CA GLY A 367 27.48 -11.20 -23.50
C GLY A 367 27.60 -12.68 -23.83
N MET A 368 26.50 -13.42 -23.72
CA MET A 368 26.41 -14.72 -24.38
C MET A 368 26.49 -14.42 -25.88
N MET A 369 27.69 -14.54 -26.44
CA MET A 369 27.89 -14.66 -27.88
C MET A 369 27.20 -15.96 -28.27
N ALA A 370 26.15 -15.86 -29.08
CA ALA A 370 25.51 -16.99 -29.73
C ALA A 370 26.39 -17.52 -30.87
#